data_AF-A0A318T8W4-F1
#
_entry.id   AF-A0A318T8W4-F1
#
_cell.length_a   1.000
_cell.length_b   1.000
_cell.length_c   1.000
_cell.angle_alpha   90.00
_cell.angle_beta   90.00
_cell.angle_gamma   90.00
#
_symmetry.space_group_name_H-M   'P 1'
#
loop_
_entity.id
_entity.type
_entity.pdbx_description
1 polymer ?
#
loop_
_entity_poly.entity_id
_entity_poly.type
_entity_poly.pdbx_seq_one_letter_code
_entity_poly.pdbx_strand_id
1 'polypeptide(L)'
;MRVPTLIAILAATVALAGCNQKSGEVGPKGEPGVAGPVGPAGPPGVSGSSIRTVTSESCAANGCPTKCAEDETLISAICVGPTSAKFSDNLQIENGILTARCGPNAARTIATCARK
;
A
#
# COMPACT_ATOMS: atom_id res chain seq x y z
N MET A 1 20.60 8.15 96.35
CA MET A 1 21.17 8.20 94.98
C MET A 1 20.26 7.59 93.90
N ARG A 2 18.94 7.38 94.14
CA ARG A 2 18.04 6.68 93.20
C ARG A 2 17.12 7.60 92.38
N VAL A 3 16.97 8.86 92.80
CA VAL A 3 16.08 9.84 92.17
C VAL A 3 16.66 10.49 90.91
N PRO A 4 17.93 10.97 90.87
CA PRO A 4 18.46 11.61 89.66
C PRO A 4 18.66 10.61 88.51
N THR A 5 18.94 9.35 88.83
CA THR A 5 19.06 8.26 87.86
C THR A 5 17.72 7.89 87.23
N LEU A 6 16.62 7.90 87.97
CA LEU A 6 15.27 7.66 87.44
C LEU A 6 14.82 8.77 86.46
N ILE A 7 15.12 10.03 86.77
CA ILE A 7 14.78 11.17 85.90
C ILE A 7 15.61 11.12 84.59
N ALA A 8 16.89 10.77 84.69
CA ALA A 8 17.75 10.63 83.51
C ALA A 8 17.29 9.49 82.58
N ILE A 9 16.84 8.36 83.16
CA ILE A 9 16.30 7.23 82.39
C ILE A 9 14.98 7.61 81.71
N LEU A 10 14.07 8.30 82.41
CA LEU A 10 12.81 8.74 81.82
C LEU A 10 13.04 9.72 80.66
N ALA A 11 13.94 10.69 80.82
CA ALA A 11 14.28 11.65 79.77
C ALA A 11 14.90 10.97 78.54
N ALA A 12 15.76 9.95 78.75
CA ALA A 12 16.34 9.17 77.66
C ALA A 12 15.25 8.39 76.89
N THR A 13 14.26 7.80 77.56
CA THR A 13 13.19 7.05 76.87
C THR A 13 12.27 7.93 76.02
N VAL A 14 12.04 9.19 76.42
CA VAL A 14 11.23 10.14 75.64
C VAL A 14 11.98 10.64 74.40
N ALA A 15 13.31 10.76 74.45
CA ALA A 15 14.11 11.19 73.31
C ALA A 15 14.17 10.14 72.18
N LEU A 16 14.16 8.84 72.50
CA LEU A 16 14.25 7.78 71.49
C LEU A 16 12.91 7.48 70.77
N ALA A 17 11.77 7.99 71.27
CA ALA A 17 10.46 7.79 70.63
C ALA A 17 10.24 8.69 69.39
N GLY A 18 11.13 9.65 69.10
CA GLY A 18 10.98 10.62 68.00
C GLY A 18 11.58 10.20 66.65
N CYS A 19 12.39 9.13 66.59
CA CYS A 19 13.19 8.81 65.40
C CYS A 19 12.52 7.90 64.36
N ASN A 20 11.20 7.73 64.38
CA ASN A 20 10.51 6.87 63.42
C ASN A 20 9.70 7.67 62.38
N GLN A 21 10.31 8.75 61.88
CA GLN A 21 9.72 9.56 60.83
C GLN A 21 10.04 8.95 59.46
N LYS A 22 9.02 8.27 58.94
CA LYS A 22 8.72 8.10 57.52
C LYS A 22 9.77 7.32 56.73
N SER A 23 9.55 6.01 56.66
CA SER A 23 9.90 5.25 55.46
C SER A 23 9.33 6.03 54.27
N GLY A 24 10.21 6.67 53.50
CA GLY A 24 9.82 7.45 52.33
C GLY A 24 9.04 6.56 51.39
N GLU A 25 7.82 6.97 51.05
CA GLU A 25 6.98 6.25 50.08
C GLU A 25 7.76 6.11 48.76
N VAL A 26 7.77 4.90 48.20
CA VAL A 26 8.36 4.66 46.88
C VAL A 26 7.67 5.59 45.89
N GLY A 27 8.45 6.46 45.24
CA GLY A 27 7.92 7.43 44.30
C GLY A 27 7.09 6.76 43.19
N PRO A 28 6.11 7.48 42.61
CA PRO A 28 5.24 6.92 41.60
C PRO A 28 6.06 6.40 40.40
N LYS A 29 5.58 5.32 39.78
CA LYS A 29 6.16 4.80 38.53
C LYS A 29 6.10 5.91 37.48
N GLY A 30 7.22 6.16 36.80
CA GLY A 30 7.29 7.13 35.72
C GLY A 30 6.27 6.84 34.62
N GLU A 31 5.83 7.90 33.94
CA GLU A 31 4.88 7.79 32.83
C GLU A 31 5.45 6.93 31.69
N PRO A 32 4.59 6.25 30.90
CA PRO A 32 5.01 5.57 29.68
C PRO A 32 5.73 6.54 28.73
N GLY A 33 6.77 6.05 28.05
CA GLY A 33 7.48 6.83 27.04
C GLY A 33 6.57 7.21 25.88
N VAL A 34 6.89 8.32 25.21
CA VAL A 34 6.19 8.76 24.00
C VAL A 34 6.33 7.71 22.89
N ALA A 35 5.30 7.62 22.04
CA ALA A 35 5.36 6.77 20.85
C ALA A 35 6.53 7.21 19.94
N GLY A 36 7.17 6.23 19.30
CA GLY A 36 8.23 6.49 18.33
C GLY A 36 7.71 7.24 17.10
N PRO A 37 8.60 7.87 16.33
CA PRO A 37 8.22 8.57 15.10
C PRO A 37 7.64 7.59 14.07
N VAL A 38 6.84 8.12 13.15
CA VAL A 38 6.36 7.38 11.98
C VAL A 38 7.55 6.91 11.14
N GLY A 39 7.48 5.69 10.61
CA GLY A 39 8.49 5.14 9.72
C GLY A 39 8.61 5.92 8.40
N PRO A 40 9.71 5.75 7.65
CA PRO A 40 9.87 6.40 6.34
C PRO A 40 8.81 5.92 5.36
N ALA A 41 8.50 6.76 4.36
CA ALA A 41 7.68 6.35 3.24
C ALA A 41 8.31 5.15 2.51
N GLY A 42 7.48 4.26 1.98
CA GLY A 42 7.93 3.16 1.13
C GLY A 42 8.55 3.65 -0.19
N PRO A 43 9.30 2.80 -0.91
CA PRO A 43 9.87 3.15 -2.20
C PRO A 43 8.77 3.46 -3.23
N PRO A 44 9.02 4.33 -4.22
CA PRO A 44 8.11 4.54 -5.34
C PRO A 44 7.77 3.22 -6.04
N GLY A 45 6.52 3.08 -6.49
CA GLY A 45 6.11 1.95 -7.31
C GLY A 45 6.87 1.91 -8.65
N VAL A 46 7.11 0.72 -9.18
CA VAL A 46 7.73 0.56 -10.51
C VAL A 46 6.80 1.12 -11.59
N SER A 47 7.33 2.00 -12.44
CA SER A 47 6.57 2.55 -13.57
C SER A 47 6.35 1.47 -14.63
N GLY A 48 5.16 0.87 -14.65
CA GLY A 48 4.75 -0.08 -15.67
C GLY A 48 4.01 0.62 -16.80
N SER A 49 4.65 0.80 -17.96
CA SER A 49 3.90 0.86 -19.23
C SER A 49 4.55 -0.07 -20.24
N SER A 50 4.54 -1.35 -19.87
CA SER A 50 4.69 -2.42 -20.85
C SER A 50 3.42 -2.58 -21.69
N ILE A 51 2.32 -1.87 -21.39
CA ILE A 51 1.03 -1.99 -22.05
C ILE A 51 0.67 -0.67 -22.74
N ARG A 52 0.26 -0.74 -24.01
CA ARG A 52 -0.27 0.41 -24.75
C ARG A 52 -1.49 0.03 -25.57
N THR A 53 -2.24 1.05 -25.97
CA THR A 53 -3.44 0.90 -26.80
C THR A 53 -3.16 1.33 -28.23
N VAL A 54 -3.54 0.48 -29.19
CA VAL A 54 -3.45 0.76 -30.63
C VAL A 54 -4.87 0.79 -31.19
N THR A 55 -5.21 1.85 -31.94
CA THR A 55 -6.55 1.98 -32.55
C THR A 55 -6.42 1.85 -34.06
N SER A 56 -7.34 1.14 -34.72
CA SER A 56 -7.36 1.09 -36.19
C SER A 56 -7.78 2.44 -36.78
N GLU A 57 -7.07 2.90 -37.80
CA GLU A 57 -7.38 4.16 -38.52
C GLU A 57 -8.46 3.99 -39.60
N SER A 58 -8.69 2.77 -40.09
CA SER A 58 -9.74 2.52 -41.08
C SER A 58 -10.42 1.17 -40.89
N CYS A 59 -11.74 1.16 -41.07
CA CYS A 59 -12.59 -0.01 -41.08
C CYS A 59 -13.15 -0.15 -42.50
N ALA A 60 -12.56 -1.06 -43.29
CA ALA A 60 -13.09 -1.44 -44.61
C ALA A 60 -14.01 -2.67 -44.49
N ALA A 61 -14.54 -3.16 -45.61
CA ALA A 61 -15.40 -4.35 -45.66
C ALA A 61 -14.78 -5.61 -45.01
N ASN A 62 -13.45 -5.69 -45.01
CA ASN A 62 -12.68 -6.80 -44.42
C ASN A 62 -12.47 -6.67 -42.90
N GLY A 63 -13.21 -5.76 -42.26
CA GLY A 63 -13.07 -5.43 -40.85
C GLY A 63 -11.82 -4.60 -40.56
N CYS A 64 -11.81 -3.83 -39.46
CA CYS A 64 -10.63 -3.02 -39.10
C CYS A 64 -9.53 -3.94 -38.55
N PRO A 65 -8.44 -4.21 -39.30
CA PRO A 65 -7.37 -5.04 -38.81
C PRO A 65 -6.48 -4.21 -37.88
N THR A 66 -6.35 -4.64 -36.63
CA THR A 66 -5.37 -4.05 -35.71
C THR A 66 -4.34 -5.09 -35.32
N LYS A 67 -3.07 -4.74 -35.53
CA LYS A 67 -1.91 -5.51 -35.10
C LYS A 67 -1.07 -4.69 -34.12
N CYS A 68 -0.43 -5.38 -33.18
CA CYS A 68 0.58 -4.80 -32.32
C CYS A 68 1.93 -4.69 -33.06
N ALA A 69 2.90 -3.97 -32.48
CA ALA A 69 4.25 -3.96 -33.03
C ALA A 69 4.92 -5.33 -32.89
N GLU A 70 6.04 -5.54 -33.60
CA GLU A 70 6.76 -6.82 -33.59
C GLU A 70 7.31 -7.18 -32.19
N ASP A 71 7.65 -6.18 -31.37
CA ASP A 71 8.10 -6.33 -29.98
C ASP A 71 6.95 -6.49 -28.97
N GLU A 72 5.71 -6.61 -29.45
CA GLU A 72 4.52 -6.64 -28.63
C GLU A 72 3.63 -7.88 -28.89
N THR A 73 2.82 -8.20 -27.90
CA THR A 73 1.81 -9.24 -27.90
C THR A 73 0.44 -8.59 -27.77
N LEU A 74 -0.48 -8.96 -28.65
CA LEU A 74 -1.88 -8.56 -28.55
C LEU A 74 -2.51 -9.27 -27.35
N ILE A 75 -2.87 -8.50 -26.32
CA ILE A 75 -3.58 -9.01 -25.13
C ILE A 75 -5.07 -9.12 -25.42
N SER A 76 -5.65 -8.07 -25.99
CA SER A 76 -7.09 -7.99 -26.24
C SER A 76 -7.38 -7.03 -27.38
N ALA A 77 -8.56 -7.16 -27.97
CA ALA A 77 -9.07 -6.18 -28.91
C ALA A 77 -10.57 -5.98 -28.70
N ILE A 78 -11.00 -4.73 -28.81
CA ILE A 78 -12.38 -4.29 -28.61
C ILE A 78 -12.87 -3.66 -29.89
N CYS A 79 -13.95 -4.22 -30.44
CA CYS A 79 -14.70 -3.67 -31.55
C CYS A 79 -15.71 -2.66 -31.00
N VAL A 80 -15.55 -1.39 -31.35
CA VAL A 80 -16.46 -0.32 -30.95
C VAL A 80 -17.37 0.02 -32.12
N GLY A 81 -18.66 -0.25 -31.99
CA GLY A 81 -19.71 0.19 -32.88
C GLY A 81 -20.35 1.51 -32.41
N PRO A 82 -21.44 1.96 -33.07
CA PRO A 82 -22.10 3.24 -32.73
C PRO A 82 -22.78 3.23 -31.36
N THR A 83 -23.26 2.07 -30.89
CA THR A 83 -24.06 1.94 -29.67
C THR A 83 -23.52 0.91 -28.68
N SER A 84 -22.52 0.11 -29.07
CA SER A 84 -21.98 -0.97 -28.24
C SER A 84 -20.49 -1.17 -28.50
N ALA A 85 -19.83 -1.79 -27.52
CA ALA A 85 -18.49 -2.31 -27.66
C ALA A 85 -18.49 -3.80 -27.32
N LYS A 86 -17.77 -4.60 -28.09
CA LYS A 86 -17.60 -6.04 -27.84
C LYS A 86 -16.14 -6.42 -27.98
N PHE A 87 -15.71 -7.47 -27.29
CA PHE A 87 -14.41 -8.07 -27.59
C PHE A 87 -14.41 -8.62 -29.02
N SER A 88 -13.27 -8.51 -29.69
CA SER A 88 -13.07 -9.15 -30.99
C SER A 88 -13.14 -10.66 -30.78
N ASP A 89 -14.15 -11.27 -31.39
CA ASP A 89 -14.36 -12.70 -31.46
C ASP A 89 -13.54 -13.38 -32.58
N ASN A 90 -12.81 -12.57 -33.37
CA ASN A 90 -12.06 -13.02 -34.52
C ASN A 90 -10.59 -12.62 -34.39
N LEU A 91 -9.82 -13.49 -33.73
CA LEU A 91 -8.36 -13.40 -33.65
C LEU A 91 -7.76 -14.32 -34.73
N GLN A 92 -6.99 -13.74 -35.64
CA GLN A 92 -6.33 -14.49 -36.71
C GLN A 92 -4.83 -14.26 -36.68
N ILE A 93 -4.07 -15.26 -37.10
CA ILE A 93 -2.62 -15.14 -37.27
C ILE A 93 -2.37 -14.78 -38.73
N GLU A 94 -1.94 -13.54 -38.96
CA GLU A 94 -1.60 -13.02 -40.29
C GLU A 94 -0.08 -12.78 -40.30
N ASN A 95 0.64 -13.51 -41.16
CA ASN A 95 2.11 -13.48 -41.23
C ASN A 95 2.82 -13.76 -39.89
N GLY A 96 2.26 -14.66 -39.07
CA GLY A 96 2.82 -14.99 -37.75
C GLY A 96 2.50 -13.96 -36.65
N ILE A 97 1.73 -12.92 -36.96
CA ILE A 97 1.32 -11.87 -36.01
C ILE A 97 -0.15 -12.06 -35.65
N LEU A 98 -0.45 -12.12 -34.35
CA LEU A 98 -1.83 -12.15 -33.86
C LEU A 98 -2.51 -10.82 -34.17
N THR A 99 -3.54 -10.87 -35.02
CA THR A 99 -4.28 -9.72 -35.52
C THR A 99 -5.74 -9.87 -35.12
N ALA A 100 -6.30 -8.83 -34.52
CA ALA A 100 -7.73 -8.79 -34.24
C ALA A 100 -8.48 -8.21 -35.43
N ARG A 101 -9.59 -8.85 -35.78
CA ARG A 101 -10.53 -8.38 -36.79
C ARG A 101 -11.87 -8.06 -36.13
N CYS A 102 -12.41 -6.91 -36.48
CA CYS A 102 -13.76 -6.50 -36.09
C CYS A 102 -14.66 -6.47 -37.31
N GLY A 103 -15.89 -7.00 -37.21
CA GLY A 103 -16.82 -7.04 -38.33
C GLY A 103 -17.15 -5.65 -38.90
N PRO A 104 -17.75 -5.57 -40.10
CA PRO A 104 -17.95 -4.33 -40.84
C PRO A 104 -18.84 -3.29 -40.14
N ASN A 105 -19.60 -3.69 -39.12
CA ASN A 105 -20.44 -2.79 -38.31
C ASN A 105 -19.66 -2.09 -37.18
N ALA A 106 -18.37 -2.41 -36.99
CA ALA A 106 -17.52 -1.71 -36.04
C ALA A 106 -17.05 -0.38 -36.64
N ALA A 107 -17.17 0.70 -35.88
CA ALA A 107 -16.66 2.01 -36.24
C ALA A 107 -15.15 2.13 -36.02
N ARG A 108 -14.60 1.40 -35.02
CA ARG A 108 -13.16 1.30 -34.77
C ARG A 108 -12.81 0.04 -33.98
N THR A 109 -11.56 -0.38 -34.07
CA THR A 109 -10.97 -1.44 -33.24
C THR A 109 -9.94 -0.83 -32.29
N ILE A 110 -10.02 -1.16 -31.01
CA ILE A 110 -9.09 -0.76 -29.97
C ILE A 110 -8.37 -2.02 -29.48
N ALA A 111 -7.10 -2.17 -29.83
CA ALA A 111 -6.24 -3.27 -29.40
C ALA A 111 -5.39 -2.85 -28.19
N THR A 112 -5.22 -3.76 -27.24
CA THR A 112 -4.28 -3.62 -26.13
C THR A 112 -3.07 -4.50 -26.41
N CYS A 113 -1.90 -3.88 -26.48
CA CYS A 113 -0.63 -4.50 -26.79
C CYS A 113 0.26 -4.47 -25.56
N ALA A 114 0.93 -5.57 -25.25
CA ALA A 114 1.98 -5.61 -24.23
C ALA A 114 3.33 -5.96 -24.83
N ARG A 115 4.38 -5.24 -24.42
CA ARG A 115 5.76 -5.60 -24.73
C ARG A 115 6.08 -7.00 -24.18
N LYS A 116 6.74 -7.81 -25.00
CA LYS A 116 7.23 -9.15 -24.65
C LYS A 116 8.33 -9.11 -23.59
#